data_AF-A0A7S0SU75-F1
#
_entry.id   AF-A0A7S0SU75-F1
#
_cell.length_a   1.000
_cell.length_b   1.000
_cell.length_c   1.000
_cell.angle_alpha   90.00
_cell.angle_beta   90.00
_cell.angle_gamma   90.00
#
_symmetry.space_group_name_H-M   'P 1'
#
loop_
_entity.id
_entity.type
_entity.pdbx_description
1 polymer ?
#
loop_
_entity_poly.entity_id
_entity_poly.type
_entity_poly.pdbx_seq_one_letter_code
_entity_poly.pdbx_strand_id
1 'polypeptide(L)'
;FFDIGDYVIIYDPNDPLSQLGKQHRLIFQIRPQTFQTITTGNRFEISISKSTAETLNFNPLSRYTVCLHKIAVQDAYIDFVELSFKKQFLQRGNMWRFKNSILMKPLHVGQLVVVDGMQAQIQELGHFGVAKTSGIILKDTNIIFRSKSTRIIWLIQISKEMWEYDEK
;
A
#
# COMPACT_ATOMS: atom_id res chain seq x y z
N PHE A 1 19.80 16.84 -6.24
CA PHE A 1 20.19 16.23 -4.95
C PHE A 1 18.92 16.06 -4.13
N PHE A 2 18.85 14.99 -3.34
CA PHE A 2 17.67 14.69 -2.51
C PHE A 2 17.88 15.21 -1.11
N ASP A 3 16.82 15.70 -0.45
CA ASP A 3 16.87 16.22 0.91
C ASP A 3 16.03 15.36 1.88
N ILE A 4 16.25 15.54 3.19
CA ILE A 4 15.44 14.90 4.21
C ILE A 4 13.99 15.36 4.08
N GLY A 5 13.06 14.41 4.09
CA GLY A 5 11.63 14.66 3.94
C GLY A 5 11.12 14.59 2.50
N ASP A 6 12.01 14.55 1.51
CA ASP A 6 11.63 14.39 0.11
C ASP A 6 10.97 13.03 -0.14
N TYR A 7 9.94 13.04 -0.98
CA TYR A 7 9.34 11.85 -1.54
C TYR A 7 10.08 11.46 -2.82
N VAL A 8 10.46 10.20 -2.91
CA VAL A 8 11.24 9.66 -4.01
C VAL A 8 10.56 8.41 -4.53
N ILE A 9 10.50 8.29 -5.85
CA ILE A 9 10.07 7.10 -6.56
C ILE A 9 11.28 6.27 -6.94
N ILE A 10 11.16 4.96 -6.74
CA ILE A 10 12.00 3.93 -7.32
C ILE A 10 11.19 3.17 -8.37
N TYR A 11 11.78 2.95 -9.54
CA TYR A 11 11.24 2.08 -10.58
C TYR A 11 12.37 1.42 -11.36
N ASP A 12 12.07 0.25 -11.93
CA ASP A 12 12.97 -0.43 -12.86
C ASP A 12 12.73 0.13 -14.26
N PRO A 13 13.75 0.73 -14.93
CA PRO A 13 13.60 1.23 -16.28
C PRO A 13 13.29 0.14 -17.31
N ASN A 14 13.62 -1.12 -17.02
CA ASN A 14 13.42 -2.27 -17.91
C ASN A 14 12.13 -3.03 -17.63
N ASP A 15 11.28 -2.56 -16.72
CA ASP A 15 10.00 -3.20 -16.43
C ASP A 15 9.14 -3.22 -17.72
N PRO A 16 8.78 -4.40 -18.26
CA PRO A 16 8.00 -4.50 -19.50
C PRO A 16 6.60 -3.86 -19.37
N LEU A 17 6.06 -3.77 -18.15
CA LEU A 17 4.78 -3.13 -17.88
C LEU A 17 4.87 -1.60 -17.93
N SER A 18 6.09 -1.06 -18.00
CA SER A 18 6.35 0.36 -18.17
C SER A 18 5.71 0.95 -19.42
N GLN A 19 5.60 0.17 -20.50
CA GLN A 19 5.04 0.56 -21.79
C GLN A 19 3.51 0.66 -21.78
N LEU A 20 2.85 -0.01 -20.81
CA LEU A 20 1.39 -0.01 -20.63
C LEU A 20 0.90 1.03 -19.61
N GLY A 21 1.78 1.91 -19.12
CA GLY A 21 1.43 2.92 -18.10
C GLY A 21 1.16 2.34 -16.70
N LYS A 22 1.37 1.03 -16.52
CA LYS A 22 1.24 0.31 -15.24
C LYS A 22 2.62 -0.07 -14.71
N GLN A 23 3.52 0.91 -14.60
CA GLN A 23 4.85 0.62 -14.06
C GLN A 23 4.75 0.34 -12.56
N HIS A 24 5.43 -0.70 -12.10
CA HIS A 24 5.56 -0.95 -10.67
C HIS A 24 6.50 0.09 -10.07
N ARG A 25 5.93 0.99 -9.26
CA ARG A 25 6.66 2.10 -8.63
C ARG A 25 6.58 1.95 -7.12
N LEU A 26 7.70 2.20 -6.45
CA LEU A 26 7.79 2.32 -5.00
C LEU A 26 8.04 3.77 -4.62
N ILE A 27 7.10 4.38 -3.91
CA ILE A 27 7.28 5.69 -3.30
C ILE A 27 7.76 5.49 -1.86
N PHE A 28 8.80 6.22 -1.47
CA PHE A 28 9.26 6.29 -0.09
C PHE A 28 9.67 7.72 0.26
N GLN A 29 9.74 8.00 1.55
CA GLN A 29 10.21 9.28 2.07
C GLN A 29 11.61 9.13 2.63
N ILE A 30 12.49 10.07 2.31
CA ILE A 30 13.85 10.09 2.85
C ILE A 30 13.79 10.47 4.33
N ARG A 31 14.13 9.50 5.17
CA ARG A 31 14.27 9.68 6.62
C ARG A 31 15.71 10.08 6.96
N PRO A 32 15.96 10.76 8.10
CA PRO A 32 17.31 11.16 8.51
C PRO A 32 18.31 9.99 8.56
N GLN A 33 17.85 8.82 9.01
CA GLN A 33 18.65 7.57 9.04
C GLN A 33 19.07 7.13 7.64
N THR A 34 18.15 7.19 6.67
CA THR A 34 18.42 6.89 5.26
C THR A 34 19.40 7.89 4.66
N PHE A 35 19.23 9.17 5.00
CA PHE A 35 20.07 10.26 4.50
C PHE A 35 21.53 10.15 4.95
N GLN A 36 21.79 9.78 6.21
CA GLN A 36 23.15 9.58 6.73
C GLN A 36 23.92 8.47 5.98
N THR A 37 23.23 7.41 5.57
CA THR A 37 23.82 6.34 4.73
C THR A 37 24.18 6.86 3.35
N ILE A 38 23.33 7.71 2.76
CA ILE A 38 23.53 8.31 1.44
C ILE A 38 24.74 9.26 1.42
N THR A 39 24.92 10.07 2.47
CA THR A 39 26.00 11.08 2.51
C THR A 39 27.35 10.54 2.92
N THR A 40 27.39 9.45 3.69
CA THR A 40 28.63 8.91 4.27
C THR A 40 29.18 7.74 3.45
N GLY A 41 28.33 7.04 2.71
CA GLY A 41 28.73 5.92 1.87
C GLY A 41 29.35 6.37 0.55
N ASN A 42 30.46 5.74 0.15
CA ASN A 42 31.06 5.95 -1.18
C ASN A 42 30.22 5.32 -2.32
N ARG A 43 29.12 4.62 -1.98
CA ARG A 43 28.18 3.97 -2.91
C ARG A 43 26.75 4.24 -2.48
N PHE A 44 25.94 4.69 -3.44
CA PHE A 44 24.50 4.88 -3.28
C PHE A 44 23.79 3.54 -3.50
N GLU A 45 23.55 2.78 -2.43
CA GLU A 45 22.82 1.51 -2.47
C GLU A 45 21.55 1.61 -1.62
N ILE A 46 20.45 1.04 -2.13
CA ILE A 46 19.17 0.95 -1.40
C ILE A 46 18.85 -0.52 -1.20
N SER A 47 18.69 -0.91 0.06
CA SER A 47 18.26 -2.25 0.43
C SER A 47 16.75 -2.27 0.65
N ILE A 48 16.07 -3.15 -0.08
CA ILE A 48 14.62 -3.38 0.05
C ILE A 48 14.42 -4.80 0.59
N SER A 49 13.39 -5.01 1.42
CA SER A 49 13.06 -6.36 1.87
C SER A 49 12.62 -7.23 0.70
N LYS A 50 12.92 -8.54 0.78
CA LYS A 50 12.54 -9.52 -0.24
C LYS A 50 11.03 -9.52 -0.51
N SER A 51 10.21 -9.45 0.55
CA SER A 51 8.75 -9.42 0.42
C SER A 51 8.24 -8.19 -0.32
N THR A 52 8.81 -7.01 -0.06
CA THR A 52 8.45 -5.77 -0.75
C THR A 52 8.93 -5.81 -2.21
N ALA A 53 10.11 -6.37 -2.48
CA ALA A 53 10.61 -6.55 -3.84
C ALA A 53 9.70 -7.47 -4.67
N GLU A 54 9.33 -8.64 -4.13
CA GLU A 54 8.43 -9.60 -4.78
C GLU A 54 7.04 -9.00 -5.05
N THR A 55 6.46 -8.27 -4.09
CA THR A 55 5.13 -7.66 -4.24
C THR A 55 5.11 -6.57 -5.33
N LEU A 56 6.26 -5.92 -5.55
CA LEU A 56 6.43 -4.82 -6.49
C LEU A 56 7.15 -5.24 -7.76
N ASN A 57 7.29 -6.55 -8.01
CA ASN A 57 7.96 -7.11 -9.19
C ASN A 57 9.39 -6.63 -9.43
N PHE A 58 10.08 -6.21 -8.36
CA PHE A 58 11.52 -5.99 -8.42
C PHE A 58 12.25 -7.32 -8.33
N ASN A 59 13.35 -7.49 -9.07
CA ASN A 59 14.16 -8.70 -8.99
C ASN A 59 14.79 -8.82 -7.58
N PRO A 60 14.42 -9.83 -6.78
CA PRO A 60 14.88 -9.94 -5.40
C PRO A 60 16.25 -10.60 -5.25
N LEU A 61 16.82 -11.16 -6.32
CA LEU A 61 18.00 -12.03 -6.29
C LEU A 61 19.27 -11.39 -6.82
N SER A 62 19.18 -10.20 -7.44
CA SER A 62 20.34 -9.49 -7.99
C SER A 62 20.39 -8.05 -7.51
N ARG A 63 21.61 -7.55 -7.30
CA ARG A 63 21.84 -6.10 -7.25
C ARG A 63 21.73 -5.59 -8.67
N TYR A 64 20.79 -4.71 -8.95
CA TYR A 64 20.64 -4.10 -10.27
C TYR A 64 20.36 -2.61 -10.13
N THR A 65 20.54 -1.89 -11.22
CA THR A 65 20.37 -0.44 -11.27
C THR A 65 18.90 -0.09 -11.42
N VAL A 66 18.40 0.74 -10.51
CA VAL A 66 17.06 1.32 -10.55
C VAL A 66 17.15 2.82 -10.82
N CYS A 67 16.07 3.40 -11.32
CA CYS A 67 15.95 4.84 -11.47
C CYS A 67 15.32 5.46 -10.22
N LEU A 68 15.85 6.60 -9.80
CA LEU A 68 15.30 7.40 -8.71
C LEU A 68 14.87 8.77 -9.20
N HIS A 69 13.67 9.17 -8.80
CA HIS A 69 13.13 10.47 -9.15
C HIS A 69 12.42 11.11 -7.96
N LYS A 70 12.70 12.38 -7.69
CA LYS A 70 11.97 13.16 -6.69
C LYS A 70 10.57 13.45 -7.23
N ILE A 71 9.54 13.20 -6.43
CA ILE A 71 8.15 13.45 -6.85
C ILE A 71 7.46 14.42 -5.89
N ALA A 72 6.58 15.27 -6.43
CA ALA A 72 5.70 16.10 -5.64
C ALA A 72 4.53 15.26 -5.08
N VAL A 73 4.01 15.64 -3.92
CA VAL A 73 2.90 14.92 -3.30
C VAL A 73 1.66 14.87 -4.20
N GLN A 74 1.42 15.94 -4.97
CA GLN A 74 0.29 16.06 -5.90
C GLN A 74 0.33 15.09 -7.08
N ASP A 75 1.50 14.55 -7.41
CA ASP A 75 1.66 13.62 -8.53
C ASP A 75 1.62 12.14 -8.07
N ALA A 76 1.66 11.92 -6.75
CA ALA A 76 1.81 10.60 -6.13
C ALA A 76 0.70 10.27 -5.13
N TYR A 77 -0.32 11.12 -4.99
CA TYR A 77 -1.42 10.87 -4.08
C TYR A 77 -2.34 9.77 -4.58
N ILE A 78 -3.05 9.16 -3.62
CA ILE A 78 -4.08 8.16 -3.88
C ILE A 78 -5.42 8.67 -3.39
N ASP A 79 -6.49 8.35 -4.12
CA ASP A 79 -7.86 8.70 -3.72
C ASP A 79 -8.50 7.60 -2.86
N PHE A 80 -7.93 6.40 -2.89
CA PHE A 80 -8.45 5.23 -2.21
C PHE A 80 -7.34 4.31 -1.66
N VAL A 81 -7.58 3.77 -0.46
CA VAL A 81 -6.78 2.69 0.14
C VAL A 81 -7.67 1.71 0.91
N GLU A 82 -7.40 0.43 0.73
CA GLU A 82 -7.98 -0.66 1.51
C GLU A 82 -6.99 -1.23 2.54
N LEU A 83 -7.41 -1.21 3.81
CA LEU A 83 -6.69 -1.78 4.93
C LEU A 83 -7.37 -3.06 5.40
N SER A 84 -6.61 -4.15 5.54
CA SER A 84 -7.14 -5.37 6.16
C SER A 84 -6.62 -5.61 7.56
N PHE A 85 -7.52 -5.97 8.47
CA PHE A 85 -7.22 -6.28 9.87
C PHE A 85 -7.58 -7.73 10.16
N LYS A 86 -6.66 -8.46 10.82
CA LYS A 86 -6.82 -9.88 11.12
C LYS A 86 -6.68 -10.10 12.63
N LYS A 87 -7.60 -10.89 13.21
CA LYS A 87 -7.62 -11.29 14.64
C LYS A 87 -7.54 -10.12 15.63
N GLN A 88 -8.09 -8.96 15.27
CA GLN A 88 -8.06 -7.74 16.08
C GLN A 88 -9.43 -7.08 16.06
N PHE A 89 -9.86 -6.55 17.20
CA PHE A 89 -11.08 -5.75 17.31
C PHE A 89 -10.73 -4.28 17.15
N LEU A 90 -11.50 -3.56 16.31
CA LEU A 90 -11.33 -2.13 16.09
C LEU A 90 -12.58 -1.37 16.51
N GLN A 91 -12.40 -0.37 17.38
CA GLN A 91 -13.42 0.65 17.62
C GLN A 91 -13.23 1.82 16.65
N ARG A 92 -14.29 2.61 16.48
CA ARG A 92 -14.25 3.83 15.63
C ARG A 92 -13.15 4.81 16.04
N GLY A 93 -12.89 4.94 17.35
CA GLY A 93 -11.79 5.76 17.86
C GLY A 93 -10.42 5.27 17.38
N ASN A 94 -10.18 3.96 17.35
CA ASN A 94 -8.95 3.40 16.81
C ASN A 94 -8.83 3.66 15.31
N MET A 95 -9.91 3.48 14.54
CA MET A 95 -9.92 3.75 13.10
C MET A 95 -9.54 5.21 12.80
N TRP A 96 -10.06 6.15 13.59
CA TRP A 96 -9.72 7.57 13.45
C TRP A 96 -8.24 7.85 13.75
N ARG A 97 -7.70 7.31 14.84
CA ARG A 97 -6.27 7.43 15.18
C ARG A 97 -5.38 6.79 14.12
N PHE A 98 -5.79 5.63 13.60
CA PHE A 98 -5.10 4.93 12.53
C PHE A 98 -5.07 5.79 11.26
N LYS A 99 -6.22 6.34 10.84
CA LYS A 99 -6.33 7.29 9.72
C LYS A 99 -5.37 8.45 9.89
N ASN A 100 -5.37 9.10 11.06
CA ASN A 100 -4.51 10.27 11.30
C ASN A 100 -3.02 9.93 11.31
N SER A 101 -2.65 8.76 11.83
CA SER A 101 -1.25 8.32 11.88
C SER A 101 -0.66 8.03 10.50
N ILE A 102 -1.49 7.65 9.53
CA ILE A 102 -1.03 7.32 8.16
C ILE A 102 -1.12 8.49 7.18
N LEU A 103 -1.66 9.64 7.58
CA LEU A 103 -1.68 10.85 6.75
C LEU A 103 -0.26 11.28 6.36
N MET A 104 -0.10 11.74 5.11
CA MET A 104 1.17 12.18 4.52
C MET A 104 2.27 11.12 4.48
N LYS A 105 1.96 9.85 4.78
CA LYS A 105 2.93 8.76 4.68
C LYS A 105 2.83 8.07 3.34
N PRO A 106 3.96 7.70 2.72
CA PRO A 106 3.95 6.85 1.55
C PRO A 106 3.68 5.41 1.99
N LEU A 107 2.75 4.75 1.29
CA LEU A 107 2.38 3.36 1.52
C LEU A 107 2.49 2.57 0.23
N HIS A 108 2.66 1.26 0.35
CA HIS A 108 2.66 0.33 -0.77
C HIS A 108 1.78 -0.90 -0.48
N VAL A 109 1.31 -1.55 -1.54
CA VAL A 109 0.53 -2.79 -1.46
C VAL A 109 1.33 -3.86 -0.69
N GLY A 110 0.65 -4.62 0.16
CA GLY A 110 1.27 -5.66 0.98
C GLY A 110 1.99 -5.16 2.23
N GLN A 111 2.21 -3.85 2.38
CA GLN A 111 2.87 -3.27 3.55
C GLN A 111 2.09 -3.57 4.84
N LEU A 112 2.81 -3.95 5.89
CA LEU A 112 2.27 -4.05 7.24
C LEU A 112 2.48 -2.71 7.96
N VAL A 113 1.39 -2.08 8.38
CA VAL A 113 1.39 -0.81 9.11
C VAL A 113 0.94 -1.07 10.54
N VAL A 114 1.72 -0.59 11.50
CA VAL A 114 1.42 -0.73 12.93
C VAL A 114 1.20 0.64 13.54
N VAL A 115 0.03 0.86 14.14
CA VAL A 115 -0.35 2.10 14.82
C VAL A 115 -1.04 1.75 16.13
N ASP A 116 -0.54 2.27 17.26
CA ASP A 116 -1.13 2.06 18.59
C ASP A 116 -1.45 0.59 18.91
N GLY A 117 -0.52 -0.32 18.53
CA GLY A 117 -0.66 -1.76 18.71
C GLY A 117 -1.56 -2.47 17.68
N MET A 118 -2.25 -1.73 16.82
CA MET A 118 -3.06 -2.29 15.73
C MET A 118 -2.23 -2.53 14.48
N GLN A 119 -2.40 -3.70 13.88
CA GLN A 119 -1.71 -4.10 12.66
C GLN A 119 -2.70 -4.18 11.50
N ALA A 120 -2.43 -3.42 10.45
CA ALA A 120 -3.16 -3.46 9.19
C ALA A 120 -2.23 -3.83 8.04
N GLN A 121 -2.71 -4.67 7.13
CA GLN A 121 -2.03 -4.93 5.87
C GLN A 121 -2.71 -4.15 4.75
N ILE A 122 -1.95 -3.36 3.99
CA ILE A 122 -2.43 -2.68 2.78
C ILE A 122 -2.83 -3.74 1.75
N GLN A 123 -4.09 -3.76 1.35
CA GLN A 123 -4.59 -4.70 0.34
C GLN A 123 -4.58 -4.08 -1.05
N GLU A 124 -5.08 -2.85 -1.15
CA GLU A 124 -5.25 -2.16 -2.42
C GLU A 124 -5.05 -0.66 -2.24
N LEU A 125 -4.50 -0.04 -3.29
CA LEU A 125 -4.31 1.40 -3.41
C LEU A 125 -4.78 1.79 -4.81
N GLY A 126 -5.42 2.94 -4.93
CA GLY A 126 -5.99 3.38 -6.20
C GLY A 126 -5.92 4.89 -6.38
N HIS A 127 -5.98 5.29 -7.65
CA HIS A 127 -6.21 6.67 -8.03
C HIS A 127 -7.06 6.73 -9.30
N PHE A 128 -8.23 7.36 -9.23
CA PHE A 128 -9.25 7.47 -10.29
C PHE A 128 -9.56 6.13 -10.98
N GLY A 129 -9.80 5.09 -10.17
CA GLY A 129 -10.12 3.74 -10.65
C GLY A 129 -8.94 2.94 -11.21
N VAL A 130 -7.73 3.51 -11.21
CA VAL A 130 -6.50 2.81 -11.60
C VAL A 130 -5.77 2.32 -10.36
N ALA A 131 -5.58 1.00 -10.26
CA ALA A 131 -4.79 0.40 -9.20
C ALA A 131 -3.34 0.93 -9.21
N LYS A 132 -2.81 1.22 -8.03
CA LYS A 132 -1.44 1.69 -7.81
C LYS A 132 -0.71 0.73 -6.87
N THR A 133 0.59 0.61 -7.05
CA THR A 133 1.45 -0.24 -6.22
C THR A 133 1.94 0.48 -4.98
N SER A 134 2.10 1.80 -5.07
CA SER A 134 2.41 2.69 -3.96
C SER A 134 1.78 4.06 -4.17
N GLY A 135 1.67 4.83 -3.09
CA GLY A 135 1.06 6.16 -3.10
C GLY A 135 1.17 6.87 -1.78
N ILE A 136 0.85 8.16 -1.77
CA ILE A 136 0.85 9.00 -0.57
C ILE A 136 -0.60 9.25 -0.13
N ILE A 137 -0.90 8.97 1.14
CA ILE A 137 -2.21 9.26 1.71
C ILE A 137 -2.34 10.75 1.97
N LEU A 138 -3.41 11.34 1.47
CA LEU A 138 -3.84 12.70 1.77
C LEU A 138 -5.11 12.70 2.64
N LYS A 139 -5.56 13.90 3.02
CA LYS A 139 -6.72 14.08 3.90
C LYS A 139 -8.04 13.63 3.25
N ASP A 140 -8.13 13.81 1.94
CA ASP A 140 -9.24 13.48 1.06
C ASP A 140 -9.23 12.03 0.56
N THR A 141 -8.13 11.28 0.78
CA THR A 141 -8.08 9.85 0.50
C THR A 141 -9.17 9.10 1.28
N ASN A 142 -9.97 8.31 0.57
CA ASN A 142 -10.95 7.40 1.13
C ASN A 142 -10.25 6.15 1.67
N ILE A 143 -10.37 5.92 2.98
CA ILE A 143 -9.74 4.78 3.66
C ILE A 143 -10.82 3.77 4.00
N ILE A 144 -10.76 2.58 3.41
CA ILE A 144 -11.63 1.45 3.73
C ILE A 144 -10.94 0.54 4.73
N PHE A 145 -11.63 0.27 5.82
CA PHE A 145 -11.20 -0.66 6.86
C PHE A 145 -11.98 -1.97 6.68
N ARG A 146 -11.30 -3.06 6.34
CA ARG A 146 -11.90 -4.38 6.17
C ARG A 146 -11.39 -5.37 7.22
N SER A 147 -12.31 -6.01 7.91
CA SER A 147 -12.00 -7.10 8.84
C SER A 147 -11.93 -8.43 8.10
N LYS A 148 -10.82 -9.17 8.28
CA LYS A 148 -10.64 -10.58 7.88
C LYS A 148 -11.04 -11.56 8.99
N SER A 149 -11.74 -11.09 10.02
CA SER A 149 -12.18 -11.89 11.17
C SER A 149 -13.63 -11.59 11.56
N THR A 150 -14.44 -11.20 10.57
CA THR A 150 -15.85 -10.86 10.74
C THR A 150 -16.66 -12.10 11.08
N ARG A 151 -17.64 -11.93 11.97
CA ARG A 151 -18.65 -12.96 12.26
C ARG A 151 -19.74 -12.88 11.20
N ILE A 152 -20.02 -13.99 10.54
CA ILE A 152 -21.08 -14.10 9.53
C ILE A 152 -22.23 -14.87 10.18
N ILE A 153 -23.43 -14.30 10.18
CA ILE A 153 -24.66 -14.95 10.65
C ILE A 153 -25.53 -15.18 9.42
N TRP A 154 -25.79 -16.45 9.11
CA TRP A 154 -26.71 -16.84 8.05
C TRP A 154 -28.09 -17.04 8.65
N LEU A 155 -29.07 -16.30 8.15
CA LEU A 155 -30.47 -16.50 8.45
C LEU A 155 -31.11 -17.08 7.21
N ILE A 156 -31.58 -18.33 7.30
CA ILE A 156 -32.25 -19.01 6.20
C ILE A 156 -33.72 -19.08 6.56
N GLN A 157 -34.55 -18.38 5.78
CA GLN A 157 -35.99 -18.55 5.84
C GLN A 157 -36.38 -19.66 4.88
N ILE A 158 -37.14 -20.62 5.40
CA ILE A 158 -37.72 -21.70 4.60
C ILE A 158 -39.19 -21.35 4.39
N SER A 159 -39.63 -21.29 3.14
CA SER A 159 -41.03 -21.08 2.76
C SER A 159 -41.57 -22.28 1.97
N LYS A 160 -42.88 -22.31 1.76
CA LYS A 160 -43.56 -23.41 1.06
C LYS A 160 -43.11 -23.52 -0.40
N GLU A 161 -42.83 -22.38 -1.02
CA GLU A 161 -42.38 -22.22 -2.40
C GLU A 161 -40.98 -22.84 -2.61
N MET A 162 -40.16 -22.96 -1.57
CA MET A 162 -38.87 -23.67 -1.66
C MET A 162 -39.01 -25.19 -1.79
N TRP A 163 -40.21 -25.71 -1.55
CA TRP A 163 -40.56 -27.11 -1.75
C TRP A 163 -41.14 -27.37 -3.15
N GLU A 164 -41.41 -26.31 -3.92
CA GLU A 164 -41.88 -26.44 -5.30
C GLU A 164 -40.69 -26.77 -6.21
N TYR A 165 -40.83 -27.86 -6.96
CA TYR A 165 -39.83 -28.32 -7.91
C TYR A 165 -39.91 -27.46 -9.17
N ASP A 166 -38.80 -26.89 -9.61
CA ASP A 166 -38.72 -26.14 -10.87
C ASP A 166 -38.67 -27.17 -12.02
N GLU A 167 -39.84 -27.57 -12.55
CA GLU A 167 -39.92 -28.48 -13.69
C GLU A 167 -39.28 -27.83 -14.93
N LYS A 168 -38.16 -28.38 -15.39
CA LYS A 168 -37.63 -28.23 -16.75
C LYS A 168 -37.30 -29.59 -17.36
#